data_AF-A0A8S0ZNP0-F1
#
_entry.id   AF-A0A8S0ZNP0-F1
#
_cell.length_a   1.000
_cell.length_b   1.000
_cell.length_c   1.000
_cell.angle_alpha   90.00
_cell.angle_beta   90.00
_cell.angle_gamma   90.00
#
_symmetry.space_group_name_H-M   'P 1'
#
loop_
_entity.id
_entity.type
_entity.pdbx_description
1 polymer ?
#
loop_
_entity_poly.entity_id
_entity_poly.type
_entity_poly.pdbx_seq_one_letter_code
_entity_poly.pdbx_strand_id
1 'polypeptide(L)'
;MIKGSVLLELPVMSLYETYKATLKKIPATRLSRLTEALANYDPVLNEYFFDRHPGVFAQILNYYREGKLDTNPIPTRLVSVVW
;
A
#
# COMPACT_ATOMS: atom_id res chain seq x y z
N MET A 1 13.40 8.32 -5.64
CA MET A 1 12.13 8.06 -6.33
C MET A 1 12.38 7.36 -7.66
N ILE A 2 11.86 6.16 -7.78
CA ILE A 2 11.83 5.37 -9.02
C ILE A 2 10.73 5.93 -9.94
N LYS A 3 10.97 5.98 -11.26
CA LYS A 3 9.96 6.49 -12.19
C LYS A 3 8.70 5.59 -12.17
N GLY A 4 7.55 6.18 -11.82
CA GLY A 4 6.27 5.46 -11.72
C GLY A 4 6.01 4.77 -10.38
N SER A 5 6.85 5.03 -9.36
CA SER A 5 6.60 4.60 -7.99
C SER A 5 5.75 5.60 -7.19
N VAL A 6 5.34 5.17 -6.01
CA VAL A 6 4.67 5.95 -4.97
C VAL A 6 5.28 5.58 -3.61
N LEU A 7 5.37 6.58 -2.73
CA LEU A 7 5.81 6.43 -1.35
C LEU A 7 4.60 6.28 -0.42
N LEU A 8 4.71 5.35 0.54
CA LEU A 8 3.68 5.03 1.52
C LEU A 8 4.33 5.12 2.92
N GLU A 9 3.91 6.09 3.73
CA GLU A 9 4.43 6.35 5.07
C GLU A 9 3.49 5.79 6.14
N LEU A 10 4.05 5.20 7.21
CA LEU A 10 3.34 4.63 8.37
C LEU A 10 3.86 5.21 9.71
N PRO A 11 3.11 5.11 10.83
CA PRO A 11 3.32 5.90 12.06
C PRO A 11 4.58 5.58 12.88
N VAL A 12 5.55 4.84 12.35
CA VAL A 12 6.82 4.52 13.01
C VAL A 12 7.96 4.58 11.98
N MET A 13 8.06 5.69 11.23
CA MET A 13 9.11 5.95 10.23
C MET A 13 9.34 4.78 9.25
N SER A 14 8.28 4.06 8.89
CA SER A 14 8.38 2.97 7.91
C SER A 14 7.90 3.51 6.57
N LEU A 15 8.86 3.87 5.72
CA LEU A 15 8.62 4.35 4.36
C LEU A 15 8.72 3.18 3.38
N TYR A 16 7.68 2.96 2.61
CA TYR A 16 7.65 1.95 1.56
C TYR A 16 7.57 2.61 0.19
N GLU A 17 8.44 2.19 -0.72
CA GLU A 17 8.36 2.55 -2.13
C GLU A 17 7.83 1.36 -2.95
N THR A 18 6.86 1.61 -3.82
CA THR A 18 6.32 0.60 -4.73
C THR A 18 5.82 1.21 -6.03
N TYR A 19 5.73 0.41 -7.10
CA TYR A 19 5.17 0.87 -8.37
C TYR A 19 3.66 1.05 -8.29
N LYS A 20 3.14 2.11 -8.91
CA LYS A 20 1.68 2.29 -9.08
C LYS A 20 1.05 1.07 -9.77
N ALA A 21 1.74 0.46 -10.74
CA ALA A 21 1.30 -0.75 -11.43
C ALA A 21 1.16 -1.97 -10.49
N THR A 22 2.02 -2.10 -9.48
CA THR A 22 1.91 -3.16 -8.47
C THR A 22 0.58 -3.05 -7.72
N LEU A 23 0.19 -1.85 -7.30
CA LEU A 23 -1.07 -1.61 -6.60
C LEU A 23 -2.31 -1.85 -7.48
N LYS A 24 -2.17 -1.79 -8.81
CA LYS A 24 -3.26 -2.05 -9.76
C LYS A 24 -3.48 -3.54 -10.03
N LYS A 25 -2.55 -4.43 -9.65
CA LYS A 25 -2.69 -5.89 -9.85
C LYS A 25 -3.92 -6.49 -9.16
N ILE A 26 -4.35 -5.90 -8.03
CA ILE A 26 -5.55 -6.31 -7.31
C ILE A 26 -6.52 -5.13 -7.34
N PRO A 27 -7.53 -5.14 -8.24
CA PRO A 27 -8.46 -4.02 -8.37
C PRO A 27 -9.43 -3.95 -7.17
N ALA A 28 -10.12 -2.82 -7.06
CA ALA A 28 -11.17 -2.57 -6.07
C ALA A 28 -10.73 -2.58 -4.59
N THR A 29 -9.43 -2.49 -4.31
CA THR A 29 -8.86 -2.21 -2.98
C THR A 29 -8.59 -0.71 -2.81
N ARG A 30 -8.36 -0.20 -1.59
CA ARG A 30 -8.04 1.23 -1.43
C ARG A 30 -6.69 1.57 -2.03
N LEU A 31 -5.68 0.70 -1.86
CA LEU A 31 -4.35 0.90 -2.48
C LEU A 31 -4.42 0.91 -4.02
N SER A 32 -5.33 0.17 -4.65
CA SER A 32 -5.54 0.26 -6.10
C SER A 32 -6.19 1.58 -6.56
N ARG A 33 -6.74 2.37 -5.63
CA ARG A 33 -7.50 3.59 -5.88
C ARG A 33 -6.80 4.84 -5.35
N LEU A 34 -5.49 4.80 -5.08
CA LEU A 34 -4.74 5.98 -4.69
C LEU A 34 -4.85 7.08 -5.77
N THR A 35 -5.22 8.28 -5.33
CA THR A 35 -5.32 9.49 -6.13
C THR A 35 -4.84 10.67 -5.30
N GLU A 36 -4.34 11.71 -5.96
CA GLU A 36 -3.83 12.93 -5.32
C GLU A 36 -4.94 13.75 -4.61
N ALA A 37 -6.21 13.43 -4.87
CA ALA A 37 -7.36 14.03 -4.17
C ALA A 37 -7.63 13.43 -2.78
N LEU A 38 -6.90 12.39 -2.37
CA LEU A 38 -7.10 11.77 -1.07
C LEU A 38 -6.52 12.65 0.05
N ALA A 39 -7.24 12.74 1.17
CA ALA A 39 -6.83 13.56 2.32
C ALA A 39 -5.51 13.11 2.97
N ASN A 40 -5.07 11.88 2.69
CA ASN A 40 -3.82 11.32 3.19
C ASN A 40 -2.66 11.43 2.19
N TYR A 41 -2.82 12.18 1.09
CA TYR A 41 -1.75 12.47 0.14
C TYR A 41 -1.03 13.76 0.52
N ASP A 42 0.29 13.72 0.60
CA ASP A 42 1.16 14.89 0.71
C ASP A 42 1.71 15.26 -0.68
N PRO A 43 1.34 16.42 -1.26
CA PRO A 43 1.79 16.83 -2.59
C PRO A 43 3.23 17.37 -2.61
N VAL A 44 3.79 17.77 -1.46
CA VAL A 44 5.16 18.26 -1.33
C VAL A 44 6.13 17.10 -1.39
N LEU A 45 5.82 16.02 -0.66
CA LEU A 45 6.64 14.82 -0.57
C LEU A 45 6.24 13.75 -1.60
N ASN A 46 5.08 13.92 -2.25
CA ASN A 46 4.48 12.99 -3.19
C ASN A 46 4.32 11.57 -2.58
N GLU A 47 3.73 11.53 -1.38
CA GLU A 47 3.55 10.31 -0.60
C GLU A 47 2.17 10.20 0.01
N TYR A 48 1.82 9.01 0.49
CA TYR A 48 0.57 8.75 1.18
C TYR A 48 0.85 8.28 2.61
N PHE A 49 0.25 8.94 3.58
CA PHE A 49 0.32 8.51 4.97
C PHE A 49 -0.80 7.51 5.29
N PHE A 50 -0.50 6.46 6.04
CA PHE A 50 -1.51 5.57 6.61
C PHE A 50 -1.27 5.41 8.11
N ASP A 51 -2.30 5.67 8.92
CA ASP A 51 -2.23 5.56 10.39
C ASP A 51 -2.43 4.12 10.92
N ARG A 52 -1.37 3.32 10.83
CA ARG A 52 -1.54 1.91 10.50
C ARG A 52 -0.27 1.07 10.72
N HIS A 53 -0.40 -0.17 11.22
CA HIS A 53 0.75 -0.97 11.71
C HIS A 53 1.72 -1.44 10.60
N PRO A 54 3.04 -1.15 10.69
CA PRO A 54 4.01 -1.43 9.62
C PRO A 54 4.23 -2.91 9.31
N GLY A 55 4.22 -3.78 10.33
CA GLY A 55 4.39 -5.22 10.13
C GLY A 55 3.29 -5.87 9.27
N VAL A 56 2.06 -5.34 9.31
CA VAL A 56 0.94 -5.85 8.50
C VAL A 56 1.04 -5.31 7.08
N PHE A 57 1.45 -4.05 6.94
CA PHE A 57 1.58 -3.41 5.64
C PHE A 57 2.62 -4.06 4.73
N ALA A 58 3.74 -4.51 5.29
CA ALA A 58 4.76 -5.26 4.56
C ALA A 58 4.18 -6.53 3.92
N GLN A 59 3.33 -7.27 4.65
CA GLN A 59 2.68 -8.49 4.14
C GLN A 59 1.68 -8.16 3.02
N ILE A 60 0.91 -7.07 3.19
CA ILE A 60 -0.02 -6.59 2.16
C ILE A 60 0.75 -6.25 0.88
N LEU A 61 1.83 -5.47 0.96
CA LEU A 61 2.62 -5.12 -0.23
C LEU A 61 3.24 -6.34 -0.92
N ASN A 62 3.71 -7.32 -0.16
CA ASN A 62 4.22 -8.57 -0.73
C ASN A 62 3.12 -9.34 -1.47
N TYR A 63 1.88 -9.34 -0.95
CA TYR A 63 0.74 -9.93 -1.65
C TYR A 63 0.48 -9.26 -3.01
N TYR A 64 0.57 -7.93 -3.12
CA TYR A 64 0.47 -7.27 -4.43
C TYR A 64 1.65 -7.63 -5.36
N ARG A 65 2.85 -7.86 -4.83
CA ARG A 65 4.04 -8.17 -5.65
C ARG A 65 3.98 -9.57 -6.22
N GLU A 66 3.73 -10.55 -5.37
CA GLU A 66 3.95 -11.98 -5.64
C GLU A 66 2.64 -12.76 -5.84
N GLY A 67 1.50 -12.19 -5.44
CA GLY A 67 0.21 -12.89 -5.45
C GLY A 67 0.09 -14.01 -4.42
N LYS A 68 1.07 -14.13 -3.50
CA LYS A 68 1.10 -15.10 -2.40
C LYS A 68 1.46 -14.35 -1.11
N LEU A 69 0.96 -14.85 0.02
CA LEU A 69 1.32 -14.37 1.35
C LEU A 69 2.27 -15.40 1.96
N ASP A 70 3.50 -15.01 2.25
CA ASP A 70 4.43 -15.86 3.00
C ASP A 70 3.99 -15.97 4.45
N THR A 71 3.46 -17.15 4.81
CA THR A 71 3.23 -17.67 6.16
C THR A 71 2.20 -16.94 7.04
N ASN A 72 1.01 -16.73 6.51
CA ASN A 72 -0.29 -16.98 7.16
C ASN A 72 -1.40 -16.47 6.22
N PRO A 73 -2.47 -17.24 5.97
CA PRO A 73 -3.58 -16.75 5.16
C PRO A 73 -4.26 -15.61 5.92
N ILE A 74 -3.97 -14.36 5.57
CA ILE A 74 -4.86 -13.25 5.86
C ILE A 74 -6.14 -13.55 5.07
N PRO A 75 -7.30 -13.78 5.72
CA PRO A 75 -8.53 -14.03 4.99
C PRO A 75 -8.72 -12.98 3.90
N THR A 76 -9.05 -13.39 2.68
CA THR A 76 -9.25 -12.52 1.51
C THR A 76 -10.25 -11.37 1.76
N ARG A 77 -11.09 -11.50 2.81
CA ARG A 77 -11.98 -10.46 3.36
C ARG A 77 -11.25 -9.30 4.07
N LEU A 78 -10.04 -9.48 4.56
CA LEU A 78 -9.28 -8.42 5.26
C LEU A 78 -8.53 -7.50 4.28
N VAL A 79 -8.07 -8.05 3.14
CA VAL A 79 -7.39 -7.27 2.08
C VAL A 79 -8.36 -6.35 1.34
N SER A 80 -9.65 -6.71 1.32
CA SER A 80 -10.71 -5.97 0.63
C SER A 80 -11.41 -4.93 1.49
N VAL A 81 -11.34 -5.03 2.82
CA VAL A 81 -12.15 -4.19 3.73
C VAL A 81 -11.33 -3.20 4.55
N VAL A 82 -10.03 -3.42 4.77
CA VAL A 82 -9.34 -2.71 5.87
C VAL A 82 -8.22 -1.75 5.43
N TRP A 83 -7.76 -1.75 4.17
CA TRP A 83 -6.56 -0.98 3.78
C TRP A 83 -6.55 -0.35 2.40
#